data_AF-A0A948JCK0-F1
#
_entry.id   AF-A0A948JCK0-F1
#
_cell.length_a   1.000
_cell.length_b   1.000
_cell.length_c   1.000
_cell.angle_alpha   90.00
_cell.angle_beta   90.00
_cell.angle_gamma   90.00
#
_symmetry.space_group_name_H-M   'P 1'
#
loop_
_entity.id
_entity.type
_entity.pdbx_description
1 polymer ?
#
loop_
_entity_poly.entity_id
_entity_poly.type
_entity_poly.pdbx_seq_one_letter_code
_entity_poly.pdbx_strand_id
1 'polypeptide(L)'
;MKSKVLIIAVVVILLGAFAWYWNNSQQAEASLITDENAVLVSDQQPSDETVVTYAKLAQSGYVVVYSTDAAGNKSVVGSSELMSAGEHRNVHVKHRNGAIVAGGTISAAIVVDDGDGSFSEESDTAVVAEDDAMISEDAELALNVSDEDLAALLEDAGYDLSAETEASVEEEQVTEENSVPATEETTEGAMDATIEVDAIVSPEEEMPTEESGA
;
A
#
# COMPACT_ATOMS: atom_id res chain seq x y z
N MET A 1 -48.61 -18.59 -18.47
CA MET A 1 -47.38 -19.38 -18.73
C MET A 1 -46.30 -18.58 -19.47
N LYS A 2 -46.62 -17.81 -20.51
CA LYS A 2 -45.64 -17.00 -21.27
C LYS A 2 -44.90 -15.93 -20.46
N SER A 3 -45.53 -15.33 -19.46
CA SER A 3 -44.91 -14.31 -18.59
C SER A 3 -43.81 -14.83 -17.66
N LYS A 4 -43.89 -16.08 -17.19
CA LYS A 4 -42.87 -16.67 -16.30
C LYS A 4 -41.58 -17.01 -17.05
N VAL A 5 -41.69 -17.45 -18.31
CA VAL A 5 -40.53 -17.76 -19.16
C VAL A 5 -39.73 -16.50 -19.47
N LEU A 6 -40.41 -15.36 -19.68
CA LEU A 6 -39.75 -14.09 -19.98
C LEU A 6 -38.96 -13.54 -18.79
N ILE A 7 -39.48 -13.68 -17.56
CA ILE A 7 -38.77 -13.25 -16.35
C ILE A 7 -37.47 -14.05 -16.15
N ILE A 8 -37.53 -15.37 -16.33
CA ILE A 8 -36.34 -16.23 -16.17
C ILE A 8 -35.25 -15.85 -17.18
N ALA A 9 -35.63 -15.60 -18.44
CA ALA A 9 -34.67 -15.20 -19.47
C ALA A 9 -33.96 -13.87 -19.12
N VAL A 10 -34.69 -12.88 -18.60
CA VAL A 10 -34.11 -11.59 -18.18
C VAL A 10 -33.14 -11.76 -17.01
N VAL A 11 -33.49 -12.56 -16.02
CA VAL A 11 -32.62 -12.83 -14.86
C VAL A 11 -31.30 -13.48 -15.30
N VAL A 12 -31.35 -14.45 -16.21
CA VAL A 12 -30.13 -15.11 -16.72
C VAL A 12 -29.24 -14.13 -17.48
N ILE A 13 -29.81 -13.23 -18.27
CA ILE A 13 -29.05 -12.19 -18.98
C ILE A 13 -28.40 -11.21 -18.00
N LEU A 14 -29.14 -10.77 -16.97
CA LEU A 14 -28.61 -9.84 -15.96
C LEU A 14 -27.49 -10.49 -15.13
N LEU A 15 -27.64 -11.76 -14.75
CA LEU A 15 -26.57 -12.49 -14.05
C LEU A 15 -25.33 -12.68 -14.94
N GLY A 16 -25.52 -12.98 -16.23
CA GLY A 16 -24.41 -13.08 -17.19
C GLY A 16 -23.68 -11.75 -17.38
N ALA A 17 -24.42 -10.64 -17.51
CA ALA A 17 -23.85 -9.30 -17.64
C ALA A 17 -23.13 -8.86 -16.36
N PHE A 18 -23.68 -9.17 -15.19
CA PHE A 18 -23.07 -8.88 -13.90
C PHE A 18 -21.76 -9.67 -13.71
N ALA A 19 -21.76 -10.98 -13.99
CA ALA A 19 -20.55 -11.79 -13.93
C ALA A 19 -19.47 -11.32 -14.92
N TRP A 20 -19.87 -10.91 -16.13
CA TRP A 20 -18.94 -10.36 -17.12
C TRP A 20 -18.35 -9.02 -16.67
N TYR A 21 -19.18 -8.10 -16.16
CA TYR A 21 -18.74 -6.80 -15.65
C TYR A 21 -17.75 -6.96 -14.49
N TRP A 22 -18.07 -7.83 -13.52
CA TRP A 22 -17.20 -8.06 -12.37
C TRP A 22 -15.81 -8.57 -12.75
N ASN A 23 -15.74 -9.44 -13.77
CA ASN A 23 -14.46 -9.94 -14.27
C ASN A 23 -13.65 -8.88 -15.03
N ASN A 24 -14.33 -7.97 -15.73
CA ASN A 24 -13.67 -6.95 -16.57
C ASN A 24 -13.19 -5.74 -15.76
N SER A 25 -13.88 -5.37 -14.67
CA SER A 25 -13.49 -4.23 -13.82
C SER A 25 -12.14 -4.43 -13.14
N GLN A 26 -11.69 -5.68 -12.93
CA GLN A 26 -10.36 -5.95 -12.34
C GLN A 26 -9.19 -5.76 -13.32
N GLN A 27 -9.43 -5.55 -14.62
CA GLN A 27 -8.34 -5.35 -15.59
C GLN A 27 -7.94 -3.88 -15.79
N ALA A 28 -8.76 -2.92 -15.35
CA ALA A 28 -8.54 -1.51 -15.66
C ALA A 28 -7.34 -0.88 -14.92
N GLU A 29 -6.90 -1.46 -13.80
CA GLU A 29 -5.82 -0.86 -12.97
C GLU A 29 -4.41 -1.37 -13.34
N ALA A 30 -4.31 -2.41 -14.18
CA ALA A 30 -3.01 -2.99 -14.56
C ALA A 30 -2.32 -2.27 -15.75
N SER A 31 -2.97 -1.31 -16.40
CA SER A 31 -2.47 -0.72 -17.65
C SER A 31 -1.40 0.38 -17.49
N LEU A 32 -0.96 0.69 -16.28
CA LEU A 32 0.09 1.70 -16.03
C LEU A 32 1.44 1.11 -15.62
N ILE A 33 1.53 -0.21 -15.47
CA ILE A 33 2.77 -0.88 -15.06
C ILE A 33 3.57 -1.26 -16.30
N THR A 34 4.44 -0.36 -16.77
CA THR A 34 5.32 -0.63 -17.92
C THR A 34 6.60 -1.37 -17.54
N ASP A 35 6.94 -1.40 -16.26
CA ASP A 35 8.23 -1.89 -15.80
C ASP A 35 8.33 -3.43 -15.89
N GLU A 36 9.55 -3.93 -16.06
CA GLU A 36 9.82 -5.37 -16.14
C GLU A 36 9.66 -6.05 -14.78
N ASN A 37 9.84 -5.30 -13.70
CA ASN A 37 9.56 -5.70 -12.34
C ASN A 37 8.55 -4.73 -11.73
N ALA A 38 7.48 -5.25 -11.14
CA ALA A 38 6.48 -4.43 -10.48
C ALA A 38 5.69 -5.23 -9.48
N VAL A 39 5.30 -4.59 -8.39
CA VAL A 39 4.47 -5.18 -7.35
C VAL A 39 3.37 -4.19 -7.02
N LEU A 40 2.15 -4.68 -6.82
CA LEU A 40 1.02 -3.89 -6.40
C LEU A 40 0.34 -4.61 -5.24
N VAL A 41 0.36 -3.97 -4.09
CA VAL A 41 -0.38 -4.38 -2.91
C VAL A 41 -1.48 -3.35 -2.66
N SER A 42 -2.66 -3.81 -2.31
CA SER A 42 -3.78 -2.92 -1.97
C SER A 42 -3.92 -2.83 -0.46
N ASP A 43 -4.53 -1.74 0.00
CA ASP A 43 -4.94 -1.60 1.39
C ASP A 43 -5.81 -2.80 1.80
N GLN A 44 -5.50 -3.35 2.97
CA GLN A 44 -6.14 -4.57 3.44
C GLN A 44 -6.35 -4.55 4.95
N GLN A 45 -7.26 -5.41 5.40
CA GLN A 45 -7.49 -5.58 6.83
C GLN A 45 -6.34 -6.37 7.47
N PRO A 46 -6.03 -6.11 8.75
CA PRO A 46 -5.12 -6.93 9.54
C PRO A 46 -5.43 -8.43 9.42
N SER A 47 -4.43 -9.21 9.02
CA SER A 47 -4.55 -10.66 8.75
C SER A 47 -3.20 -11.36 9.01
N ASP A 48 -3.21 -12.69 9.08
CA ASP A 48 -2.02 -13.56 9.12
C ASP A 48 -1.44 -13.86 7.72
N GLU A 49 -2.04 -13.27 6.70
CA GLU A 49 -1.63 -13.37 5.31
C GLU A 49 -1.84 -12.02 4.62
N THR A 50 -0.88 -11.62 3.78
CA THR A 50 -0.96 -10.48 2.89
C THR A 50 -1.30 -10.96 1.48
N VAL A 51 -2.30 -10.35 0.86
CA VAL A 51 -2.63 -10.60 -0.55
C VAL A 51 -2.04 -9.50 -1.42
N VAL A 52 -1.11 -9.88 -2.28
CA VAL A 52 -0.51 -8.99 -3.29
C VAL A 52 -1.34 -9.11 -4.57
N THR A 53 -2.00 -8.01 -4.94
CA THR A 53 -2.96 -7.94 -6.05
C THR A 53 -2.31 -8.33 -7.37
N TYR A 54 -1.10 -7.82 -7.62
CA TYR A 54 -0.35 -8.09 -8.85
C TYR A 54 1.16 -8.07 -8.59
N ALA A 55 1.88 -8.99 -9.22
CA ALA A 55 3.34 -8.99 -9.24
C ALA A 55 3.82 -9.40 -10.63
N LYS A 56 4.77 -8.65 -11.19
CA LYS A 56 5.45 -8.96 -12.45
C LYS A 56 6.93 -9.07 -12.17
N LEU A 57 7.51 -10.21 -12.52
CA LEU A 57 8.92 -10.51 -12.26
C LEU A 57 9.65 -10.72 -13.59
N ALA A 58 10.79 -10.04 -13.77
CA ALA A 58 11.66 -10.24 -14.93
C ALA A 58 12.43 -11.58 -14.86
N GLN A 59 12.68 -12.07 -13.63
CA GLN A 59 13.41 -13.31 -13.33
C GLN A 59 12.67 -14.11 -12.26
N SER A 60 13.06 -15.37 -12.03
CA SER A 60 12.50 -16.11 -10.90
C SER A 60 12.89 -15.46 -9.58
N GLY A 61 11.98 -15.46 -8.59
CA GLY A 61 12.21 -14.80 -7.32
C GLY A 61 11.03 -14.92 -6.37
N TYR A 62 10.98 -14.01 -5.40
CA TYR A 62 10.02 -13.97 -4.32
C TYR A 62 9.35 -12.60 -4.24
N VAL A 63 8.11 -12.60 -3.74
CA VAL A 63 7.47 -11.40 -3.22
C VAL A 63 7.64 -11.42 -1.71
N VAL A 64 8.29 -10.39 -1.17
CA VAL A 64 8.60 -10.25 0.26
C VAL A 64 7.77 -9.12 0.83
N VAL A 65 7.14 -9.37 1.97
CA VAL A 65 6.33 -8.38 2.69
C VAL A 65 7.08 -7.93 3.93
N TYR A 66 7.29 -6.63 4.03
CA TYR A 66 7.88 -5.95 5.17
C TYR A 66 6.78 -5.27 5.99
N SER A 67 6.98 -5.21 7.31
CA SER A 67 6.27 -4.27 8.18
C SER A 67 7.20 -3.13 8.53
N THR A 68 6.64 -1.93 8.61
CA THR A 68 7.35 -0.73 9.06
C THR A 68 6.84 -0.35 10.44
N ASP A 69 7.74 -0.28 11.42
CA ASP A 69 7.39 0.18 12.76
C ASP A 69 7.24 1.72 12.84
N ALA A 70 6.79 2.23 13.98
CA ALA A 70 6.63 3.68 14.19
C ALA A 70 7.95 4.48 14.10
N ALA A 71 9.11 3.83 14.18
CA ALA A 71 10.42 4.42 14.00
C ALA A 71 10.93 4.34 12.55
N GLY A 72 10.16 3.72 11.65
CA GLY A 72 10.52 3.52 10.25
C GLY A 72 11.39 2.29 9.99
N ASN A 73 11.62 1.42 10.98
CA ASN A 73 12.39 0.20 10.77
C ASN A 73 11.55 -0.82 10.01
N LYS A 74 12.12 -1.36 8.94
CA LYS A 74 11.51 -2.43 8.14
C LYS A 74 11.92 -3.79 8.69
N SER A 75 10.97 -4.70 8.84
CA SER A 75 11.22 -6.10 9.21
C SER A 75 10.43 -7.05 8.32
N VAL A 76 11.05 -8.15 7.88
CA VAL A 76 10.38 -9.15 7.05
C VAL A 76 9.30 -9.86 7.86
N VAL A 77 8.06 -9.80 7.37
CA VAL A 77 6.92 -10.48 7.98
C VAL A 77 6.65 -11.80 7.27
N GLY A 78 6.85 -11.86 5.96
CA GLY A 78 6.59 -13.05 5.15
C GLY A 78 7.22 -12.99 3.76
N SER A 79 7.30 -14.15 3.12
CA SER A 79 7.75 -14.31 1.73
C SER A 79 6.82 -15.28 1.00
N SER A 80 6.62 -15.07 -0.30
CA SER A 80 5.93 -16.03 -1.17
C SER A 80 6.76 -17.32 -1.32
N GLU A 81 6.17 -18.32 -1.99
CA GLU A 81 6.95 -19.40 -2.59
C GLU A 81 7.77 -18.86 -3.78
N LEU A 82 8.73 -19.66 -4.27
CA LEU A 82 9.51 -19.33 -5.47
C LEU A 82 8.58 -19.19 -6.68
N MET A 83 8.59 -18.01 -7.28
CA MET A 83 7.80 -17.65 -8.44
C MET A 83 8.69 -17.61 -9.68
N SER A 84 8.21 -18.13 -10.80
CA SER A 84 8.89 -17.96 -12.09
C SER A 84 8.73 -16.55 -12.63
N ALA A 85 9.61 -16.13 -13.54
CA ALA A 85 9.43 -14.91 -14.31
C ALA A 85 8.05 -14.85 -14.99
N GLY A 86 7.47 -13.65 -15.09
CA GLY A 86 6.14 -13.40 -15.67
C GLY A 86 5.21 -12.63 -14.73
N GLU A 87 3.92 -12.61 -15.09
CA GLU A 87 2.88 -11.94 -14.32
C GLU A 87 2.14 -12.90 -13.39
N HIS A 88 1.86 -12.44 -12.19
CA HIS A 88 1.17 -13.17 -11.13
C HIS A 88 0.10 -12.28 -10.50
N ARG A 89 -0.98 -12.89 -10.03
CA ARG A 89 -2.14 -12.19 -9.46
C ARG A 89 -2.61 -12.90 -8.21
N ASN A 90 -3.09 -12.13 -7.24
CA ASN A 90 -3.54 -12.64 -5.95
C ASN A 90 -2.47 -13.54 -5.31
N VAL A 91 -1.25 -13.03 -5.19
CA VAL A 91 -0.14 -13.75 -4.56
C VAL A 91 -0.35 -13.69 -3.06
N HIS A 92 -0.50 -14.87 -2.45
CA HIS A 92 -0.73 -15.02 -1.02
C HIS A 92 0.60 -15.16 -0.29
N VAL A 93 0.88 -14.25 0.65
CA VAL A 93 2.12 -14.24 1.44
C VAL A 93 1.79 -14.46 2.91
N LYS A 94 2.15 -15.63 3.44
CA LYS A 94 1.91 -15.98 4.85
C LYS A 94 2.88 -15.29 5.79
N HIS A 95 2.37 -14.80 6.90
CA HIS A 95 3.17 -14.14 7.93
C HIS A 95 3.83 -15.17 8.86
N ARG A 96 5.12 -15.00 9.13
CA ARG A 96 5.92 -15.86 10.02
C ARG A 96 5.58 -15.64 11.51
N ASN A 97 5.25 -14.40 11.87
CA ASN A 97 5.04 -13.97 13.26
C ASN A 97 3.56 -13.72 13.61
N GLY A 98 2.63 -14.26 12.82
CA GLY A 98 1.18 -14.09 13.03
C GLY A 98 0.62 -12.82 12.39
N ALA A 99 -0.56 -12.40 12.85
CA ALA A 99 -1.27 -11.25 12.27
C ALA A 99 -0.54 -9.93 12.53
N ILE A 100 -0.50 -9.06 11.52
CA ILE A 100 0.05 -7.71 11.67
C ILE A 100 -0.96 -6.85 12.44
N VAL A 101 -0.47 -6.01 13.36
CA VAL A 101 -1.33 -5.14 14.17
C VAL A 101 -1.95 -4.06 13.30
N ALA A 102 -3.21 -3.73 13.58
CA ALA A 102 -3.92 -2.64 12.91
C ALA A 102 -3.18 -1.29 13.07
N GLY A 103 -3.17 -0.48 12.01
CA GLY A 103 -2.50 0.83 12.00
C GLY A 103 -1.00 0.78 11.70
N GLY A 104 -0.44 -0.40 11.37
CA GLY A 104 0.88 -0.51 10.76
C GLY A 104 0.86 -0.28 9.25
N THR A 105 2.00 0.09 8.68
CA THR A 105 2.21 0.11 7.23
C THR A 105 2.93 -1.17 6.82
N ILE A 106 2.46 -1.80 5.76
CA ILE A 106 3.16 -2.90 5.12
C ILE A 106 3.70 -2.46 3.78
N SER A 107 4.79 -3.07 3.34
CA SER A 107 5.28 -2.87 1.98
C SER A 107 5.65 -4.19 1.35
N ALA A 108 5.35 -4.33 0.07
CA ALA A 108 5.70 -5.52 -0.71
C ALA A 108 6.83 -5.17 -1.67
N ALA A 109 7.80 -6.05 -1.83
CA ALA A 109 8.91 -5.87 -2.76
C ALA A 109 9.29 -7.18 -3.46
N ILE A 110 9.94 -7.07 -4.61
CA ILE A 110 10.45 -8.21 -5.37
C ILE A 110 11.90 -8.47 -4.98
N VAL A 111 12.21 -9.73 -4.73
CA VAL A 111 13.56 -10.21 -4.41
C VAL A 111 13.92 -11.35 -5.37
N VAL A 112 15.06 -11.25 -6.05
CA VAL A 112 15.53 -12.23 -7.05
C VAL A 112 16.27 -13.36 -6.35
N ASP A 113 15.88 -14.59 -6.68
CA ASP A 113 16.50 -15.82 -6.18
C ASP A 113 17.93 -15.97 -6.72
N ASP A 114 18.86 -16.33 -5.84
CA ASP A 114 20.27 -16.57 -6.19
C ASP A 114 20.51 -17.92 -6.93
N GLY A 115 19.46 -18.72 -7.10
CA GLY A 115 19.46 -20.02 -7.78
C GLY A 115 19.39 -21.22 -6.83
N ASP A 116 19.32 -21.01 -5.51
CA ASP A 116 19.16 -22.09 -4.53
C ASP A 116 17.70 -22.53 -4.31
N GLY A 117 16.73 -21.72 -4.75
CA GLY A 117 15.30 -21.96 -4.63
C GLY A 117 14.75 -21.84 -3.21
N SER A 118 15.45 -21.15 -2.30
CA SER A 118 15.03 -20.85 -0.94
C SER A 118 15.26 -19.38 -0.57
N PHE A 119 14.21 -18.67 -0.18
CA PHE A 119 14.34 -17.26 0.19
C PHE A 119 15.32 -17.02 1.36
N SER A 120 16.26 -16.11 1.15
CA SER A 120 17.31 -15.71 2.09
C SER A 120 17.57 -14.20 2.02
N GLU A 121 17.36 -13.50 3.14
CA GLU A 121 17.59 -12.05 3.24
C GLU A 121 19.07 -11.65 3.04
N GLU A 122 20.01 -12.59 3.25
CA GLU A 122 21.45 -12.32 3.17
C GLU A 122 22.03 -12.57 1.77
N SER A 123 21.43 -13.47 0.99
CA SER A 123 21.95 -13.88 -0.31
C SER A 123 21.10 -13.45 -1.50
N ASP A 124 19.78 -13.37 -1.33
CA ASP A 124 18.91 -12.91 -2.39
C ASP A 124 18.98 -11.39 -2.57
N THR A 125 18.77 -10.93 -3.80
CA THR A 125 18.94 -9.51 -4.15
C THR A 125 17.60 -8.84 -4.35
N ALA A 126 17.32 -7.79 -3.56
CA ALA A 126 16.16 -6.94 -3.78
C ALA A 126 16.25 -6.23 -5.14
N VAL A 127 15.14 -6.19 -5.87
CA VAL A 127 15.07 -5.43 -7.12
C VAL A 127 14.97 -3.95 -6.79
N VAL A 128 15.88 -3.17 -7.36
CA VAL A 128 15.89 -1.70 -7.28
C VAL A 128 15.55 -1.10 -8.64
N ALA A 129 14.91 0.07 -8.62
CA ALA A 129 14.68 0.93 -9.77
C ALA A 129 15.98 1.63 -10.20
N GLU A 130 15.93 2.37 -11.31
CA GLU A 130 17.11 3.07 -11.87
C GLU A 130 17.74 4.11 -10.93
N ASP A 131 17.00 4.57 -9.92
CA ASP A 131 17.44 5.52 -8.89
C ASP A 131 17.95 4.84 -7.61
N ASP A 132 18.22 3.53 -7.67
CA ASP A 132 18.58 2.66 -6.55
C ASP A 132 17.50 2.56 -5.45
N ALA A 133 16.29 3.08 -5.68
CA ALA A 133 15.16 2.85 -4.78
C ALA A 133 14.63 1.42 -4.94
N MET A 134 14.34 0.75 -3.83
CA MET A 134 13.69 -0.57 -3.88
C MET A 134 12.35 -0.45 -4.63
N ILE A 135 12.08 -1.37 -5.58
CA ILE A 135 10.76 -1.46 -6.19
C ILE A 135 9.82 -2.07 -5.15
N SER A 136 9.20 -1.19 -4.37
CA SER A 136 8.24 -1.54 -3.34
C SER A 136 7.01 -0.66 -3.41
N GLU A 137 5.85 -1.25 -3.16
CA GLU A 137 4.60 -0.53 -2.94
C GLU A 137 4.22 -0.64 -1.47
N ASP A 138 3.79 0.49 -0.92
CA ASP A 138 3.29 0.59 0.45
C ASP A 138 1.77 0.40 0.44
N ALA A 139 1.24 -0.33 1.41
CA ALA A 139 -0.18 -0.41 1.68
C ALA A 139 -0.44 -0.13 3.16
N GLU A 140 -1.52 0.61 3.42
CA GLU A 140 -1.94 0.89 4.78
C GLU A 140 -2.85 -0.23 5.28
N LEU A 141 -2.60 -0.68 6.51
CA LEU A 141 -3.52 -1.60 7.17
C LEU A 141 -4.66 -0.79 7.76
N ALA A 142 -5.83 -0.87 7.12
CA ALA A 142 -7.04 -0.22 7.59
C ALA A 142 -7.30 -0.63 9.05
N LEU A 143 -7.51 0.37 9.91
CA LEU A 143 -7.95 0.14 11.29
C LEU A 143 -9.34 -0.48 11.25
N ASN A 144 -9.43 -1.80 11.33
CA ASN A 144 -10.69 -2.50 11.49
C ASN A 144 -11.02 -2.60 12.98
N VAL A 145 -11.19 -1.45 13.64
CA VAL A 145 -11.78 -1.42 14.97
C VAL A 145 -13.29 -1.38 14.75
N SER A 146 -14.00 -2.45 15.12
CA SER A 146 -15.46 -2.42 15.05
C SER A 146 -15.99 -1.31 15.97
N ASP A 147 -17.14 -0.72 15.67
CA ASP A 147 -17.75 0.30 16.54
C ASP A 147 -17.94 -0.23 17.98
N GLU A 148 -18.14 -1.54 18.11
CA GLU A 148 -18.26 -2.25 19.40
C GLU A 148 -16.91 -2.33 20.14
N ASP A 149 -15.83 -2.67 19.44
CA ASP A 149 -14.48 -2.70 20.02
C ASP A 149 -13.97 -1.29 20.33
N LEU A 150 -14.32 -0.30 19.51
CA LEU A 150 -13.98 1.10 19.73
C LEU A 150 -14.66 1.62 20.99
N ALA A 151 -15.95 1.31 21.16
CA ALA A 151 -16.70 1.66 22.38
C ALA A 151 -16.09 1.00 23.62
N ALA A 152 -15.71 -0.28 23.54
CA ALA A 152 -15.05 -0.98 24.63
C ALA A 152 -13.69 -0.37 25.00
N LEU A 153 -12.88 0.01 24.00
CA LEU A 153 -11.60 0.68 24.22
C LEU A 153 -11.77 2.08 24.84
N LEU A 154 -12.79 2.83 24.43
CA LEU A 154 -13.10 4.14 24.99
C LEU A 154 -13.62 4.05 26.43
N GLU A 155 -14.44 3.03 26.74
CA GLU A 155 -14.91 2.76 28.11
C GLU A 155 -13.73 2.42 29.05
N ASP A 156 -12.80 1.56 28.62
CA ASP A 156 -11.60 1.23 29.41
C ASP A 156 -10.67 2.44 29.61
N ALA A 157 -10.59 3.33 28.61
CA ALA A 157 -9.89 4.61 28.72
C ALA A 157 -10.60 5.63 29.63
N GLY A 158 -11.78 5.30 30.16
CA GLY A 158 -12.56 6.18 31.04
C GLY A 158 -13.28 7.31 30.31
N TYR A 159 -13.45 7.20 28.99
CA TYR A 159 -14.31 8.10 28.22
C TYR A 159 -15.77 7.67 28.39
N ASP A 160 -16.52 8.46 29.15
CA ASP A 160 -17.95 8.27 29.32
C ASP A 160 -18.71 8.74 28.07
N LEU A 161 -18.94 7.81 27.14
CA LEU A 161 -19.72 8.04 25.92
C LEU A 161 -21.22 8.29 26.19
N SER A 162 -21.70 8.09 27.43
CA SER A 162 -23.11 8.33 27.77
C SER A 162 -23.49 9.82 27.82
N ALA A 163 -22.50 10.72 27.79
CA ALA A 163 -22.73 12.15 27.93
C ALA A 163 -23.09 12.89 26.62
N GLU A 164 -22.90 12.30 25.44
CA GLU A 164 -23.04 13.03 24.15
C GLU A 164 -24.37 12.83 23.41
N THR A 165 -25.35 12.07 23.94
CA THR A 165 -26.59 11.78 23.20
C THR A 165 -27.74 12.81 23.39
N GLU A 166 -27.53 13.92 24.11
CA GLU A 166 -28.62 14.89 24.37
C GLU A 166 -28.36 16.33 23.87
N ALA A 167 -27.28 16.59 23.13
CA ALA A 167 -27.10 17.87 22.46
C ALA A 167 -27.94 17.97 21.18
N SER A 168 -29.24 18.19 21.39
CA SER A 168 -30.07 19.15 20.62
C SER A 168 -29.74 19.28 19.13
N VAL A 169 -30.41 18.46 18.33
CA VAL A 169 -30.77 18.80 16.94
C VAL A 169 -31.69 20.03 17.00
N GLU A 170 -31.11 21.24 17.07
CA GLU A 170 -31.79 22.42 16.54
C GLU A 170 -31.50 22.42 15.03
N GLU A 171 -32.50 22.02 14.25
CA GLU A 171 -32.55 22.27 12.81
C GLU A 171 -32.48 23.77 12.58
N GLU A 172 -31.27 24.33 12.43
CA GLU A 172 -31.09 25.66 11.91
C GLU A 172 -31.47 25.62 10.42
N GLN A 173 -32.70 26.04 10.12
CA GLN A 173 -33.13 26.32 8.76
C GLN A 173 -32.29 27.47 8.21
N VAL A 174 -31.21 27.12 7.53
CA VAL A 174 -30.42 28.06 6.73
C VAL A 174 -31.24 28.39 5.47
N THR A 175 -31.95 29.50 5.54
CA THR A 175 -32.51 30.19 4.38
C THR A 175 -31.40 30.50 3.37
N GLU A 176 -31.56 29.95 2.16
CA GLU A 176 -30.89 30.41 0.95
C GLU A 176 -31.13 31.92 0.77
N GLU A 177 -30.15 32.76 1.05
CA GLU A 177 -29.86 33.97 0.27
C GLU A 177 -28.41 34.34 0.55
N ASN A 178 -27.58 34.43 -0.49
CA ASN A 178 -26.93 35.69 -0.89
C ASN A 178 -25.64 35.44 -1.69
N SER A 179 -25.75 35.77 -2.98
CA SER A 179 -24.78 36.51 -3.80
C SER A 179 -23.29 36.21 -3.70
N VAL A 180 -22.81 35.69 -4.84
CA VAL A 180 -21.48 35.88 -5.43
C VAL A 180 -20.98 37.32 -5.25
N PRO A 181 -19.71 37.50 -4.84
CA PRO A 181 -18.86 38.48 -5.51
C PRO A 181 -17.65 37.80 -6.15
N ALA A 182 -17.39 38.21 -7.39
CA ALA A 182 -16.16 37.92 -8.09
C ALA A 182 -14.98 38.64 -7.41
N THR A 183 -13.86 37.93 -7.28
CA THR A 183 -12.54 38.47 -6.94
C THR A 183 -11.57 37.79 -7.90
N GLU A 184 -11.32 38.41 -9.05
CA GLU A 184 -10.17 39.28 -9.33
C GLU A 184 -8.81 38.58 -9.13
N GLU A 185 -8.25 38.20 -10.28
CA GLU A 185 -6.84 38.12 -10.62
C GLU A 185 -5.91 38.91 -9.69
N THR A 186 -4.89 38.25 -9.13
CA THR A 186 -3.71 38.95 -8.61
C THR A 186 -2.46 38.07 -8.74
N THR A 187 -1.77 38.30 -9.87
CA THR A 187 -0.33 38.60 -9.96
C THR A 187 0.70 37.48 -9.81
N GLU A 188 1.40 37.27 -10.93
CA GLU A 188 2.74 36.68 -11.07
C GLU A 188 3.72 37.15 -9.99
N GLY A 189 4.34 36.19 -9.31
CA GLY A 189 5.51 36.40 -8.47
C GLY A 189 6.56 35.33 -8.77
N ALA A 190 7.33 35.53 -9.83
CA ALA A 190 8.52 34.75 -10.11
C ALA A 190 9.56 35.04 -9.01
N MET A 191 9.76 34.11 -8.08
CA MET A 191 10.91 34.11 -7.19
C MET A 191 11.99 33.20 -7.78
N ASP A 192 12.97 33.84 -8.40
CA ASP A 192 14.24 33.25 -8.80
C ASP A 192 15.08 33.04 -7.54
N ALA A 193 15.15 31.79 -7.08
CA ALA A 193 15.98 31.40 -5.94
C ALA A 193 17.28 30.78 -6.46
N THR A 194 18.28 31.62 -6.65
CA THR A 194 19.67 31.20 -6.87
C THR A 194 20.21 30.59 -5.59
N ILE A 195 20.31 29.26 -5.54
CA ILE A 195 20.96 28.53 -4.45
C ILE A 195 22.47 28.47 -4.76
N GLU A 196 23.26 29.26 -4.05
CA GLU A 196 24.72 29.09 -4.02
C GLU A 196 25.05 27.87 -3.14
N VAL A 197 25.53 26.80 -3.78
CA VAL A 197 26.00 25.59 -3.09
C VAL A 197 27.45 25.82 -2.71
N ASP A 198 27.70 26.13 -1.43
CA ASP A 198 29.03 26.14 -0.85
C ASP A 198 29.61 24.72 -0.87
N ALA A 199 30.77 24.57 -1.50
CA ALA A 199 31.50 23.31 -1.60
C ALA A 199 31.98 22.87 -0.20
N ILE A 200 31.40 21.78 0.31
CA ILE A 200 31.92 21.09 1.49
C ILE A 200 33.17 20.32 1.07
N VAL A 201 34.32 20.86 1.47
CA VAL A 201 35.63 20.23 1.39
C VAL A 201 35.61 18.95 2.24
N SER A 202 35.76 17.79 1.59
CA SER A 202 35.97 16.51 2.27
C SER A 202 37.35 16.49 2.94
N PRO A 203 37.47 16.10 4.22
CA PRO A 203 38.76 15.84 4.84
C PRO A 203 39.37 14.56 4.27
N GLU A 204 40.60 14.65 3.76
CA GLU A 204 41.43 13.50 3.42
C GLU A 204 41.68 12.67 4.69
N GLU A 205 41.10 11.47 4.78
CA GLU A 205 41.47 10.50 5.81
C GLU A 205 42.84 9.91 5.47
N GLU A 206 43.84 10.30 6.26
CA GLU A 206 45.16 9.67 6.27
C GLU A 206 45.03 8.20 6.70
N MET A 207 45.35 7.28 5.79
CA MET A 207 45.46 5.86 6.11
C MET A 207 46.71 5.60 6.99
N PRO A 208 46.59 4.85 8.10
CA PRO A 208 47.76 4.42 8.85
C PRO A 208 48.53 3.35 8.05
N THR A 209 49.81 3.63 7.80
CA THR A 209 50.76 2.64 7.29
C THR A 209 51.02 1.58 8.34
N GLU A 210 50.56 0.35 8.09
CA GLU A 210 50.95 -0.80 8.90
C GLU A 210 52.45 -1.10 8.76
N GLU A 211 53.12 -1.03 9.89
CA GLU A 211 54.53 -1.32 10.08
C GLU A 211 54.73 -2.84 10.05
N SER A 212 55.34 -3.32 8.95
CA SER A 212 55.83 -4.69 8.80
C SER A 212 56.98 -4.97 9.79
N GLY A 213 56.66 -5.60 10.91
CA GLY A 213 57.63 -6.15 11.87
C GLY A 213 57.93 -7.64 11.60
N ALA A 214 59.23 -7.96 11.60
CA ALA A 214 59.88 -9.22 11.21
C ALA A 214 59.65 -10.43 12.13
#